data_AF-A0A0Q6WVJ8-F1
#
_entry.id   AF-A0A0Q6WVJ8-F1
#
_cell.length_a   1.000
_cell.length_b   1.000
_cell.length_c   1.000
_cell.angle_alpha   90.00
_cell.angle_beta   90.00
_cell.angle_gamma   90.00
#
_symmetry.space_group_name_H-M   'P 1'
#
loop_
_entity.id
_entity.type
_entity.pdbx_description
1 polymer ?
#
loop_
_entity_poly.entity_id
_entity_poly.type
_entity_poly.pdbx_seq_one_letter_code
_entity_poly.pdbx_strand_id
1 'polypeptide(L)'
;MGVAKHRRGKAKVVIGRHGFTVIELLVVLAVMALLLSVAAPRYVQHVDRARETTLRHDLYAMRDAIDKFCADQGRYPKDLSELVQRRYLRDIPVDPLTERRDTWTVVPGRTGSAVEDGVADVHSGARATALDGSSYASW
;
A
#
# COMPACT_ATOMS: atom_id res chain seq x y z
N MET A 1 -60.45 -25.23 62.95
CA MET A 1 -60.25 -26.33 61.99
C MET A 1 -59.83 -25.70 60.66
N GLY A 2 -58.58 -25.89 60.24
CA GLY A 2 -58.01 -25.19 59.08
C GLY A 2 -57.99 -26.02 57.79
N VAL A 3 -57.33 -25.41 56.80
CA VAL A 3 -56.68 -26.04 55.62
C VAL A 3 -57.64 -26.24 54.43
N ALA A 4 -57.34 -25.91 53.17
CA ALA A 4 -56.12 -25.47 52.48
C ALA A 4 -56.47 -24.63 51.23
N LYS A 5 -55.63 -23.62 50.96
CA LYS A 5 -55.64 -22.79 49.76
C LYS A 5 -55.00 -23.56 48.59
N HIS A 6 -55.76 -23.81 47.53
CA HIS A 6 -55.29 -24.46 46.30
C HIS A 6 -54.28 -23.56 45.57
N ARG A 7 -52.99 -23.91 45.57
CA ARG A 7 -51.95 -23.25 44.77
C ARG A 7 -51.84 -23.95 43.42
N ARG A 8 -52.40 -23.37 42.35
CA ARG A 8 -52.09 -23.78 40.96
C ARG A 8 -50.71 -23.25 40.59
N GLY A 9 -49.73 -24.15 40.44
CA GLY A 9 -48.38 -23.83 40.00
C GLY A 9 -48.36 -23.38 38.54
N LYS A 10 -47.69 -22.25 38.24
CA LYS A 10 -47.44 -21.80 36.87
C LYS A 10 -46.37 -22.68 36.24
N ALA A 11 -46.63 -23.23 35.05
CA ALA A 11 -45.64 -23.96 34.27
C ALA A 11 -44.49 -23.00 33.88
N LYS A 12 -43.27 -23.31 34.32
CA LYS A 12 -42.07 -22.53 34.03
C LYS A 12 -41.49 -23.06 32.72
N VAL A 13 -41.58 -22.29 31.63
CA VAL A 13 -40.92 -22.61 30.36
C VAL A 13 -39.41 -22.50 30.60
N VAL A 14 -38.72 -23.64 30.64
CA VAL A 14 -37.26 -23.68 30.74
C VAL A 14 -36.72 -23.55 29.32
N ILE A 15 -36.25 -22.36 28.97
CA ILE A 15 -35.46 -22.17 27.74
C ILE A 15 -34.09 -22.78 28.03
N GLY A 16 -33.83 -23.96 27.45
CA GLY A 16 -32.54 -24.62 27.56
C GLY A 16 -31.43 -23.72 27.00
N ARG A 17 -30.40 -23.46 27.81
CA ARG A 17 -29.18 -22.82 27.31
C ARG A 17 -28.37 -23.87 26.57
N HIS A 18 -28.49 -23.91 25.25
CA HIS A 18 -27.61 -24.70 24.40
C HIS A 18 -26.22 -24.05 24.35
N GLY A 19 -25.20 -24.79 24.76
CA GLY A 19 -23.79 -24.39 24.62
C GLY A 19 -23.21 -24.89 23.29
N PHE A 20 -22.25 -24.14 22.75
CA PHE A 20 -21.50 -24.53 21.57
C PHE A 20 -20.65 -25.79 21.83
N THR A 21 -20.53 -26.64 20.82
CA THR A 21 -19.68 -27.83 20.88
C THR A 21 -18.27 -27.53 20.36
N VAL A 22 -17.26 -28.30 20.76
CA VAL A 22 -15.90 -28.16 20.22
C VAL A 22 -15.89 -28.40 18.71
N ILE A 23 -16.69 -29.35 18.22
CA ILE A 23 -16.78 -29.66 16.79
C ILE A 23 -17.32 -28.47 15.98
N GLU A 24 -18.25 -27.69 16.54
CA GLU A 24 -18.78 -26.50 15.87
C GLU A 24 -17.70 -25.43 15.67
N LEU A 25 -16.89 -25.16 16.70
CA LEU A 25 -15.76 -24.23 16.58
C LEU A 25 -14.72 -24.72 15.55
N LEU A 26 -14.46 -26.03 15.49
CA LEU A 26 -13.54 -26.63 14.51
C LEU A 26 -14.07 -26.44 13.08
N VAL A 27 -15.36 -26.63 12.84
CA VAL A 27 -15.98 -26.40 11.53
C VAL A 27 -15.90 -24.91 11.14
N VAL A 28 -16.15 -23.99 12.08
CA VAL A 28 -16.02 -22.54 11.81
C VAL A 28 -14.58 -22.19 11.44
N LEU A 29 -13.59 -22.67 12.20
CA LEU A 29 -12.17 -22.45 11.90
C LEU A 29 -11.77 -23.04 10.54
N ALA A 30 -12.29 -24.23 10.20
CA ALA A 30 -12.04 -24.85 8.91
C ALA A 30 -12.59 -24.01 7.75
N VAL A 31 -13.82 -23.48 7.87
CA VAL A 31 -14.41 -22.59 6.86
C VAL A 31 -13.65 -21.25 6.80
N MET A 32 -13.26 -20.67 7.93
CA MET A 32 -12.46 -19.44 7.96
C MET A 32 -11.10 -19.62 7.28
N ALA A 33 -10.40 -20.73 7.56
CA ALA A 33 -9.13 -21.04 6.90
C ALA A 33 -9.29 -21.20 5.38
N LEU A 34 -10.36 -21.89 4.95
CA LEU A 34 -10.70 -22.02 3.52
C LEU A 34 -10.93 -20.66 2.87
N LEU A 35 -11.73 -19.78 3.48
CA LEU A 35 -11.98 -18.44 2.94
C LEU A 35 -10.70 -17.60 2.87
N LEU A 36 -9.89 -17.59 3.94
CA LEU A 36 -8.64 -16.85 3.98
C LEU A 36 -7.64 -17.30 2.91
N SER A 37 -7.58 -18.61 2.62
CA SER A 37 -6.70 -19.15 1.58
C SER A 37 -6.92 -18.52 0.20
N VAL A 38 -8.17 -18.16 -0.12
CA VAL A 38 -8.54 -17.58 -1.42
C VAL A 38 -8.61 -16.05 -1.35
N ALA A 39 -8.89 -15.47 -0.18
CA ALA A 39 -9.00 -14.03 0.01
C ALA A 39 -7.65 -13.32 0.17
N ALA A 40 -6.74 -13.88 0.97
CA ALA A 40 -5.44 -13.27 1.29
C ALA A 40 -4.57 -12.92 0.06
N PRO A 41 -4.32 -13.84 -0.91
CA PRO A 41 -3.48 -13.50 -2.06
C PRO A 41 -4.09 -12.40 -2.95
N ARG A 42 -5.42 -12.34 -3.06
CA ARG A 42 -6.09 -11.29 -3.82
C ARG A 42 -5.89 -9.92 -3.18
N TYR A 43 -6.04 -9.84 -1.86
CA TYR A 43 -5.85 -8.60 -1.13
C TYR A 43 -4.44 -8.03 -1.33
N VAL A 44 -3.40 -8.87 -1.17
CA VAL A 44 -1.99 -8.46 -1.39
C VAL A 44 -1.78 -7.92 -2.81
N GLN A 45 -2.27 -8.62 -3.83
CA GLN A 45 -2.17 -8.16 -5.21
C GLN A 45 -2.88 -6.82 -5.47
N HIS A 46 -4.01 -6.55 -4.79
CA HIS A 46 -4.68 -5.25 -4.91
C HIS A 46 -3.84 -4.11 -4.31
N VAL A 47 -3.22 -4.36 -3.15
CA VAL A 47 -2.31 -3.39 -2.51
C VAL A 47 -1.09 -3.14 -3.39
N ASP A 48 -0.48 -4.19 -3.94
CA ASP A 48 0.69 -4.04 -4.82
C ASP A 48 0.35 -3.24 -6.08
N ARG A 49 -0.79 -3.50 -6.73
CA ARG A 49 -1.26 -2.68 -7.88
C ARG A 49 -1.45 -1.21 -7.51
N ALA A 50 -1.99 -0.93 -6.33
CA ALA A 50 -2.18 0.45 -5.87
C ALA A 50 -0.83 1.15 -5.62
N ARG A 51 0.13 0.44 -5.01
CA ARG A 51 1.51 0.93 -4.82
C ARG A 51 2.19 1.20 -6.15
N GLU A 52 2.11 0.29 -7.13
CA GLU A 52 2.68 0.51 -8.46
C GLU A 52 2.04 1.69 -9.20
N THR A 53 0.73 1.87 -9.08
CA THR A 53 0.01 2.98 -9.71
C THR A 53 0.49 4.31 -9.13
N THR A 54 0.63 4.36 -7.81
CA THR A 54 1.16 5.52 -7.09
C THR A 54 2.61 5.78 -7.50
N LEU A 55 3.45 4.74 -7.58
CA LEU A 55 4.84 4.86 -7.99
C LEU A 55 4.96 5.47 -9.40
N ARG A 56 4.21 4.95 -10.37
CA ARG A 56 4.22 5.47 -11.74
C ARG A 56 3.80 6.94 -11.78
N HIS A 57 2.80 7.32 -10.98
CA HIS A 57 2.35 8.71 -10.88
C HIS A 57 3.42 9.62 -10.28
N ASP A 58 4.06 9.19 -9.18
CA ASP A 58 5.10 9.96 -8.49
C ASP A 58 6.36 10.12 -9.37
N LEU A 59 6.80 9.04 -10.04
CA LEU A 59 7.89 9.09 -11.01
C LEU A 59 7.58 10.06 -12.16
N TYR A 60 6.37 10.00 -12.71
CA TYR A 60 5.93 10.92 -13.76
C TYR A 60 5.97 12.37 -13.28
N ALA A 61 5.43 12.66 -12.10
CA ALA A 61 5.41 14.02 -11.53
C ALA A 61 6.82 14.55 -11.26
N MET A 62 7.73 13.71 -10.75
CA MET A 62 9.12 14.11 -10.51
C MET A 62 9.88 14.36 -11.82
N ARG A 63 9.72 13.49 -12.83
CA ARG A 63 10.34 13.65 -14.16
C ARG A 63 9.85 14.90 -14.87
N ASP A 64 8.55 15.14 -14.87
CA ASP A 64 7.96 16.37 -15.41
C ASP A 64 8.51 17.63 -14.71
N ALA A 65 8.74 17.57 -13.38
CA ALA A 65 9.40 18.65 -12.65
C ALA A 65 10.88 18.83 -13.05
N ILE A 66 11.62 17.75 -13.29
CA ILE A 66 13.00 17.78 -13.80
C ILE A 66 13.05 18.42 -15.19
N ASP A 67 12.17 17.99 -16.09
CA ASP A 67 12.08 18.49 -17.46
C ASP A 67 11.75 19.98 -17.49
N LYS A 68 10.78 20.42 -16.68
CA LYS A 68 10.44 21.84 -16.52
C LYS A 68 11.60 22.64 -15.97
N PHE A 69 12.29 22.13 -14.95
CA PHE A 69 13.48 22.78 -14.41
C PHE A 69 14.56 22.95 -15.49
N CYS A 70 14.80 21.91 -16.29
CA CYS A 70 15.76 21.95 -17.38
C CYS A 70 15.37 22.95 -18.47
N ALA A 71 14.08 23.01 -18.82
CA ALA A 71 13.56 23.98 -19.80
C ALA A 71 13.73 25.43 -19.33
N ASP A 72 13.50 25.69 -18.03
CA ASP A 72 13.53 27.05 -17.46
C ASP A 72 14.95 27.52 -17.10
N GLN A 73 15.80 26.63 -16.59
CA GLN A 73 17.14 26.96 -16.10
C GLN A 73 18.25 26.65 -17.11
N GLY A 74 17.93 25.94 -18.20
CA GLY A 74 18.92 25.48 -19.17
C GLY A 74 19.90 24.45 -18.60
N ARG A 75 19.62 23.88 -17.42
CA ARG A 75 20.42 22.82 -16.80
C ARG A 75 19.58 21.87 -15.96
N TYR A 76 20.08 20.67 -15.67
CA TYR A 76 19.45 19.75 -14.74
C TYR A 76 19.62 20.23 -13.28
N PRO A 77 18.68 19.85 -12.38
CA PRO A 77 18.83 20.13 -10.96
C PRO A 77 20.01 19.33 -10.37
N LYS A 78 20.70 19.89 -9.38
CA LYS A 78 21.85 19.22 -8.73
C LYS A 78 21.42 17.97 -7.97
N ASP A 79 20.25 18.05 -7.35
CA ASP A 79 19.60 17.00 -6.58
C ASP A 79 18.08 17.23 -6.58
N LEU A 80 17.31 16.24 -6.11
CA LEU A 80 15.84 16.35 -6.05
C LEU A 80 15.35 17.43 -5.08
N SER A 81 16.16 17.83 -4.10
CA SER A 81 15.79 18.88 -3.13
C SER A 81 15.78 20.26 -3.77
N GLU A 82 16.58 20.48 -4.81
CA GLU A 82 16.56 21.73 -5.59
C GLU A 82 15.18 21.98 -6.23
N LEU A 83 14.49 20.92 -6.68
CA LEU A 83 13.14 21.01 -7.25
C LEU A 83 12.13 21.55 -6.23
N VAL A 84 12.26 21.16 -4.95
CA VAL A 84 11.39 21.64 -3.87
C VAL A 84 11.71 23.09 -3.50
N GLN A 85 13.00 23.41 -3.36
CA GLN A 85 13.47 24.76 -3.04
C GLN A 85 13.02 25.78 -4.09
N ARG A 86 13.08 25.38 -5.36
CA ARG A 86 12.70 26.20 -6.52
C ARG A 86 11.22 26.09 -6.88
N ARG A 87 10.42 25.36 -6.08
CA ARG A 87 8.96 25.23 -6.21
C ARG A 87 8.46 24.53 -7.48
N TYR A 88 9.29 23.70 -8.12
CA TYR A 88 8.84 22.78 -9.17
C TYR A 88 8.09 21.58 -8.58
N LEU A 89 8.50 21.16 -7.38
CA LEU A 89 7.78 20.20 -6.54
C LEU A 89 7.35 20.86 -5.23
N ARG A 90 6.23 20.41 -4.67
CA ARG A 90 5.79 20.84 -3.33
C ARG A 90 6.62 20.17 -2.23
N ASP A 91 6.90 18.89 -2.41
CA ASP A 91 7.73 18.04 -1.56
C ASP A 91 8.18 16.82 -2.39
N ILE A 92 9.19 16.07 -1.94
CA ILE A 92 9.62 14.82 -2.58
C ILE A 92 8.69 13.70 -2.12
N PRO A 93 7.97 12.99 -3.02
CA PRO A 93 7.05 11.94 -2.64
C PRO A 93 7.74 10.78 -1.89
N VAL A 94 6.96 10.06 -1.10
CA VAL A 94 7.39 8.81 -0.46
C VAL A 94 7.33 7.71 -1.51
N ASP A 95 8.41 6.96 -1.69
CA ASP A 95 8.39 5.77 -2.55
C ASP A 95 7.40 4.74 -1.95
N PRO A 96 6.29 4.41 -2.64
CA PRO A 96 5.24 3.56 -2.08
C PRO A 96 5.63 2.09 -1.96
N LEU A 97 6.79 1.69 -2.51
CA LEU A 97 7.31 0.32 -2.39
C LEU A 97 8.26 0.16 -1.21
N THR A 98 9.09 1.17 -0.93
CA THR A 98 10.02 1.16 0.20
C THR A 98 9.46 1.86 1.44
N GLU A 99 8.35 2.61 1.27
CA GLU A 99 7.71 3.48 2.26
C GLU A 99 8.66 4.56 2.81
N ARG A 100 9.64 4.98 2.00
CA ARG A 100 10.70 5.92 2.37
C ARG A 100 10.90 7.01 1.31
N ARG A 101 11.41 8.17 1.72
CA ARG A 101 11.70 9.31 0.81
C ARG A 101 13.13 9.35 0.30
N ASP A 102 14.04 8.61 0.95
CA ASP A 102 15.48 8.66 0.72
C ASP A 102 16.00 7.49 -0.13
N THR A 103 15.10 6.69 -0.71
CA THR A 103 15.45 5.52 -1.52
C THR A 103 15.48 5.81 -3.02
N TRP A 104 15.03 6.98 -3.47
CA TRP A 104 15.05 7.35 -4.88
C TRP A 104 16.47 7.30 -5.46
N THR A 105 16.65 6.58 -6.56
CA THR A 105 17.93 6.49 -7.26
C THR A 105 17.95 7.48 -8.41
N VAL A 106 18.86 8.45 -8.34
CA VAL A 106 19.02 9.47 -9.38
C VAL A 106 19.96 8.99 -10.48
N VAL A 107 19.62 9.29 -11.73
CA VAL A 107 20.45 9.02 -12.90
C VAL A 107 20.98 10.35 -13.43
N PRO A 108 22.30 10.51 -13.56
CA PRO A 108 22.88 11.75 -14.06
C PRO A 108 22.59 11.94 -15.55
N GLY A 109 22.64 13.20 -16.00
CA GLY A 109 22.64 13.55 -17.42
C GLY A 109 23.70 12.78 -18.20
N ARG A 110 23.37 12.38 -19.43
CA ARG A 110 24.31 11.65 -20.29
C ARG A 110 25.47 12.57 -20.72
N THR A 111 26.69 12.09 -20.55
CA THR A 111 27.92 12.71 -21.10
C THR A 111 27.76 12.94 -22.61
N GLY A 112 27.98 14.17 -23.08
CA GLY A 112 27.77 14.64 -24.45
C GLY A 112 26.45 15.35 -24.71
N SER A 113 25.57 15.48 -23.70
CA SER A 113 24.41 16.38 -23.73
C SER A 113 24.86 17.82 -23.46
N ALA A 114 24.17 18.83 -24.00
CA ALA A 114 24.44 20.25 -23.66
C ALA A 114 24.30 20.56 -22.15
N VAL A 115 23.73 19.61 -21.40
CA VAL A 115 23.50 19.66 -19.97
C VAL A 115 24.07 18.38 -19.34
N GLU A 116 25.37 18.35 -19.08
CA GLU A 116 26.05 17.15 -18.55
C GLU A 116 25.87 16.99 -17.04
N ASP A 117 25.67 18.08 -16.30
CA ASP A 117 25.67 18.07 -14.83
C ASP A 117 24.25 18.14 -14.25
N GLY A 118 23.88 17.12 -13.47
CA GLY A 118 22.65 17.09 -12.66
C GLY A 118 21.81 15.82 -12.83
N VAL A 119 20.69 15.78 -12.10
CA VAL A 119 19.71 14.68 -12.12
C VAL A 119 18.83 14.80 -13.36
N ALA A 120 19.02 13.89 -14.31
CA ALA A 120 18.23 13.83 -15.54
C ALA A 120 17.05 12.86 -15.43
N ASP A 121 17.17 11.83 -14.61
CA ASP A 121 16.10 10.86 -14.38
C ASP A 121 16.13 10.35 -12.92
N VAL A 122 15.03 9.77 -12.46
CA VAL A 122 14.85 9.24 -11.11
C VAL A 122 14.09 7.92 -11.19
N HIS A 123 14.58 6.88 -10.51
CA HIS A 123 13.96 5.55 -10.42
C HIS A 123 13.68 5.18 -8.95
N SER A 124 12.79 4.21 -8.73
CA SER A 124 12.55 3.67 -7.38
C SER A 124 13.78 2.92 -6.87
N GLY A 125 14.03 3.03 -5.56
CA GLY A 125 15.06 2.24 -4.89
C GLY A 125 14.64 0.80 -4.57
N ALA A 126 13.41 0.41 -4.92
CA ALA A 126 12.91 -0.93 -4.67
C ALA A 126 13.67 -1.95 -5.52
N ARG A 127 14.18 -3.00 -4.85
CA ARG A 127 14.90 -4.12 -5.50
C ARG A 127 13.96 -5.23 -6.01
N ALA A 128 12.66 -5.05 -5.84
CA ALA A 128 11.66 -6.02 -6.24
C ALA A 128 11.30 -5.88 -7.73
N THR A 129 10.55 -6.86 -8.21
CA THR A 129 9.98 -6.88 -9.55
C THR A 129 8.50 -6.48 -9.47
N ALA A 130 8.04 -5.75 -10.48
CA ALA A 130 6.64 -5.44 -10.68
C ALA A 130 5.80 -6.66 -11.05
N LEU A 131 4.48 -6.51 -10.97
CA LEU A 131 3.48 -7.51 -11.33
C LEU A 131 3.55 -7.91 -12.81
N ASP A 132 4.14 -7.08 -13.67
CA ASP A 132 4.37 -7.35 -15.08
C ASP A 132 5.74 -8.03 -15.38
N GLY A 133 6.56 -8.27 -14.35
CA GLY A 133 7.87 -8.90 -14.48
C GLY A 133 9.04 -7.93 -14.72
N SER A 134 8.79 -6.63 -14.85
CA SER A 134 9.85 -5.62 -14.98
C SER A 134 10.44 -5.20 -13.63
N SER A 135 11.68 -4.73 -13.60
CA SER A 135 12.34 -4.28 -12.36
C SER A 135 11.92 -2.86 -12.01
N TYR A 136 11.59 -2.59 -10.74
CA TYR A 136 11.28 -1.22 -10.30
C TYR A 136 12.46 -0.26 -10.43
N ALA A 137 13.69 -0.78 -10.38
CA ALA A 137 14.90 0.00 -10.62
C ALA A 137 15.11 0.37 -12.10
N SER A 138 14.28 -0.14 -13.01
CA SER A 138 14.28 0.24 -14.44
C SER A 138 13.13 1.20 -14.80
N TRP A 139 12.29 1.54 -13.82
CA TRP A 139 11.11 2.36 -14.02
C TRP A 139 11.37 3.82 -13.83
#